data_AF-A0A1V2RGB3-F1
#
_entry.id   AF-A0A1V2RGB3-F1
#
_cell.length_a   1.000
_cell.length_b   1.000
_cell.length_c   1.000
_cell.angle_alpha   90.00
_cell.angle_beta   90.00
_cell.angle_gamma   90.00
#
_symmetry.space_group_name_H-M   'P 1'
#
loop_
_entity.id
_entity.type
_entity.pdbx_description
1 polymer ?
#
loop_
_entity_poly.entity_id
_entity_poly.type
_entity_poly.pdbx_seq_one_letter_code
_entity_poly.pdbx_strand_id
1 'polypeptide(L)'
;MSEEGRTGPPAAPPAPAPGEPAAAEPPAGRRIRAARATARAWRTGRLDPWLLAAAFFAVYAAISVTRWLRWENRSWDLGIFEQVVRSYARLETPVSDLKGPDFPILGDHFSPVTALIAPFYRLFPGPVTLLVAQAALFALAVVPVTRAAAHLLGRAAGAALGTAYGLSWGVQRAVDFDFHEIAFAVPLIAFALEAVLRERWRAALCWAVPLLFVKEDLGLTAAAIAFVVAVRTWHSRPRAATGALTTAALCVAGCALTLAVLIPAFNAGGEYDYWTKLGEGGGGPADALLTGTEEKLRTLLWVLVPTTGLLALRSPLLIAALPTLGWRFVSQDPHYWSTDWHYSAVLMPVTALALADAVARSRRSLRPWLRTYAHHLPAAALAAALALSTALPAAALTRAETYRPGPVAEAGARVLDTIPDGAEVAANVRPISQLTQRCRVFWIGGSGDLVPDWVAYYDPAHSAESVADYVAQLYPEGPRWQVTAQEAGFFVLRAAGR
;
A
#
# COMPACT_ATOMS: atom_id res chain seq x y z
N MET A 1 -68.20 2.65 -56.75
CA MET A 1 -67.63 2.39 -58.08
C MET A 1 -66.37 3.25 -58.18
N SER A 2 -65.22 2.97 -57.56
CA SER A 2 -64.50 1.73 -57.21
C SER A 2 -63.97 1.00 -58.45
N GLU A 3 -62.78 1.41 -58.90
CA GLU A 3 -61.88 0.65 -59.76
C GLU A 3 -60.54 0.45 -59.01
N GLU A 4 -60.08 -0.80 -59.01
CA GLU A 4 -58.91 -1.31 -58.29
C GLU A 4 -57.60 -1.08 -59.07
N GLY A 5 -56.59 -0.52 -58.40
CA GLY A 5 -55.21 -0.48 -58.89
C GLY A 5 -54.35 -1.53 -58.18
N ARG A 6 -53.89 -2.55 -58.90
CA ARG A 6 -52.96 -3.59 -58.41
C ARG A 6 -51.52 -3.08 -58.38
N THR A 7 -50.85 -3.23 -57.23
CA THR A 7 -49.40 -3.01 -57.06
C THR A 7 -48.65 -4.36 -57.15
N GLY A 8 -47.59 -4.42 -57.97
CA GLY A 8 -46.68 -5.58 -58.08
C GLY A 8 -45.52 -5.51 -57.08
N PRO A 9 -44.85 -6.65 -56.77
CA PRO A 9 -43.78 -6.72 -55.78
C PRO A 9 -42.43 -6.16 -56.28
N PRO A 10 -41.51 -5.74 -55.38
CA PRO A 10 -40.26 -5.09 -55.73
C PRO A 10 -39.18 -6.06 -56.27
N ALA A 11 -38.37 -5.57 -57.20
CA ALA A 11 -37.30 -6.30 -57.89
C ALA A 11 -36.11 -6.66 -56.98
N ALA A 12 -35.50 -7.81 -57.25
CA ALA A 12 -34.31 -8.32 -56.57
C ALA A 12 -33.02 -7.53 -56.92
N PRO A 13 -32.04 -7.43 -56.01
CA PRO A 13 -30.79 -6.72 -56.28
C PRO A 13 -29.88 -7.48 -57.28
N PRO A 14 -29.06 -6.77 -58.07
CA PRO A 14 -28.23 -7.37 -59.11
C PRO A 14 -27.06 -8.18 -58.54
N ALA A 15 -26.73 -9.26 -59.24
CA ALA A 15 -25.58 -10.13 -58.94
C ALA A 15 -24.24 -9.40 -59.17
N PRO A 16 -23.20 -9.68 -58.35
CA PRO A 16 -21.89 -9.07 -58.50
C PRO A 16 -21.15 -9.59 -59.76
N ALA A 17 -20.45 -8.68 -60.44
CA ALA A 17 -19.66 -8.98 -61.63
C ALA A 17 -18.43 -9.86 -61.31
N PRO A 18 -18.02 -10.78 -62.20
CA PRO A 18 -16.84 -11.62 -61.98
C PRO A 18 -15.57 -10.86 -62.40
N GLY A 19 -14.65 -10.58 -61.47
CA GLY A 19 -13.35 -10.01 -61.88
C GLY A 19 -12.38 -9.43 -60.85
N GLU A 20 -12.69 -9.31 -59.55
CA GLU A 20 -11.71 -8.81 -58.56
C GLU A 20 -11.08 -9.95 -57.74
N PRO A 21 -9.74 -10.07 -57.69
CA PRO A 21 -9.08 -11.03 -56.80
C PRO A 21 -9.26 -10.58 -55.35
N ALA A 22 -10.02 -11.37 -54.59
CA ALA A 22 -10.16 -11.23 -53.15
C ALA A 22 -8.77 -11.16 -52.50
N ALA A 23 -8.55 -10.14 -51.65
CA ALA A 23 -7.35 -10.01 -50.85
C ALA A 23 -7.13 -11.30 -50.05
N ALA A 24 -6.13 -12.09 -50.45
CA ALA A 24 -5.86 -13.39 -49.87
C ALA A 24 -5.57 -13.25 -48.37
N GLU A 25 -6.42 -13.87 -47.55
CA GLU A 25 -6.13 -14.04 -46.12
C GLU A 25 -4.77 -14.74 -45.97
N PRO A 26 -3.88 -14.27 -45.09
CA PRO A 26 -2.60 -14.92 -44.90
C PRO A 26 -2.84 -16.37 -44.44
N PRO A 27 -2.10 -17.35 -45.00
CA PRO A 27 -2.36 -18.77 -44.75
C PRO A 27 -2.32 -19.05 -43.25
N ALA A 28 -3.27 -19.87 -42.76
CA ALA A 28 -3.48 -20.19 -41.34
C ALA A 28 -2.18 -20.59 -40.59
N GLY A 29 -1.21 -21.18 -41.30
CA GLY A 29 0.12 -21.51 -40.77
C GLY A 29 0.94 -20.30 -40.29
N ARG A 30 0.78 -19.10 -40.87
CA ARG A 30 1.47 -17.87 -40.47
C ARG A 30 0.87 -17.28 -39.19
N ARG A 31 -0.46 -17.36 -39.03
CA ARG A 31 -1.18 -17.01 -37.78
C ARG A 31 -0.80 -17.95 -36.63
N ILE A 32 -0.73 -19.26 -36.89
CA ILE A 32 -0.33 -20.25 -35.87
C ILE A 32 1.15 -20.09 -35.49
N ARG A 33 2.04 -19.79 -36.46
CA ARG A 33 3.46 -19.49 -36.17
C ARG A 33 3.65 -18.19 -35.39
N ALA A 34 2.89 -17.13 -35.68
CA ALA A 34 2.91 -15.88 -34.92
C ALA A 34 2.35 -16.03 -33.50
N ALA A 35 1.28 -16.81 -33.34
CA ALA A 35 0.72 -17.17 -32.03
C ALA A 35 1.69 -18.05 -31.22
N ARG A 36 2.43 -18.96 -31.87
CA ARG A 36 3.48 -19.78 -31.23
C ARG A 36 4.74 -18.97 -30.92
N ALA A 37 5.13 -18.02 -31.77
CA ALA A 37 6.28 -17.14 -31.54
C ALA A 37 6.02 -16.14 -30.41
N THR A 38 4.81 -15.55 -30.37
CA THR A 38 4.35 -14.82 -29.19
C THR A 38 4.41 -15.76 -28.00
N ALA A 39 3.68 -16.90 -27.98
CA ALA A 39 3.68 -17.90 -26.89
C ALA A 39 5.09 -18.31 -26.40
N ARG A 40 6.08 -18.43 -27.29
CA ARG A 40 7.47 -18.76 -26.97
C ARG A 40 8.24 -17.60 -26.32
N ALA A 41 7.97 -16.35 -26.72
CA ALA A 41 8.47 -15.16 -26.02
C ALA A 41 7.93 -15.01 -24.57
N TRP A 42 6.83 -15.69 -24.23
CA TRP A 42 6.32 -15.80 -22.85
C TRP A 42 6.99 -16.92 -22.05
N ARG A 43 7.58 -17.93 -22.71
CA ARG A 43 8.19 -19.11 -22.06
C ARG A 43 9.69 -18.96 -21.80
N THR A 44 10.39 -18.12 -22.56
CA THR A 44 11.71 -17.64 -22.13
C THR A 44 11.47 -16.71 -20.95
N GLY A 45 11.64 -17.20 -19.72
CA GLY A 45 11.50 -16.41 -18.50
C GLY A 45 12.38 -15.17 -18.58
N ARG A 46 11.78 -14.03 -18.96
CA ARG A 46 12.52 -12.77 -19.05
C ARG A 46 12.74 -12.31 -17.62
N LEU A 47 13.99 -12.32 -17.21
CA LEU A 47 14.40 -11.96 -15.86
C LEU A 47 14.24 -10.45 -15.59
N ASP A 48 14.05 -9.61 -16.61
CA ASP A 48 14.01 -8.14 -16.47
C ASP A 48 13.09 -7.63 -15.35
N PRO A 49 11.81 -8.06 -15.23
CA PRO A 49 10.95 -7.61 -14.12
C PRO A 49 11.48 -8.04 -12.75
N TRP A 50 12.12 -9.20 -12.67
CA TRP A 50 12.69 -9.73 -11.43
C TRP A 50 14.01 -9.05 -11.06
N LEU A 51 14.85 -8.74 -12.05
CA LEU A 51 16.07 -7.95 -11.86
C LEU A 51 15.73 -6.54 -11.40
N LEU A 52 14.68 -5.94 -11.98
CA LEU A 52 14.19 -4.63 -11.57
C LEU A 52 13.62 -4.68 -10.15
N ALA A 53 12.83 -5.71 -9.81
CA ALA A 53 12.36 -5.93 -8.45
C ALA A 53 13.52 -6.13 -7.46
N ALA A 54 14.55 -6.91 -7.81
CA ALA A 54 15.73 -7.09 -6.97
C ALA A 54 16.49 -5.78 -6.75
N ALA A 55 16.62 -4.94 -7.78
CA ALA A 55 17.21 -3.61 -7.65
C ALA A 55 16.39 -2.71 -6.72
N PHE A 56 15.07 -2.67 -6.87
CA PHE A 56 14.20 -1.89 -5.98
C PHE A 56 14.15 -2.47 -4.56
N PHE A 57 14.25 -3.78 -4.38
CA PHE A 57 14.39 -4.39 -3.06
C PHE A 57 15.62 -3.85 -2.34
N ALA A 58 16.77 -3.80 -3.01
CA ALA A 58 17.99 -3.24 -2.44
C ALA A 58 17.82 -1.75 -2.09
N VAL A 59 17.19 -0.96 -2.96
CA VAL A 59 16.89 0.47 -2.70
C VAL A 59 15.97 0.63 -1.49
N TYR A 60 14.86 -0.10 -1.44
CA TYR A 60 13.88 0.03 -0.36
C TYR A 60 14.41 -0.46 0.97
N ALA A 61 15.11 -1.60 0.97
CA ALA A 61 15.77 -2.11 2.17
C ALA A 61 16.83 -1.11 2.67
N ALA A 62 17.62 -0.52 1.76
CA ALA A 62 18.59 0.50 2.14
C ALA A 62 17.91 1.71 2.79
N ILE A 63 16.83 2.26 2.21
CA ILE A 63 16.08 3.39 2.80
C ILE A 63 15.58 3.04 4.20
N SER A 64 14.82 1.95 4.35
CA SER A 64 14.20 1.62 5.63
C SER A 64 15.22 1.24 6.71
N VAL A 65 16.25 0.44 6.37
CA VAL A 65 17.26 0.00 7.34
C VAL A 65 18.18 1.14 7.75
N THR A 66 18.63 1.98 6.82
CA THR A 66 19.47 3.14 7.17
C THR A 66 18.72 4.16 8.02
N ARG A 67 17.43 4.40 7.75
CA ARG A 67 16.56 5.21 8.61
C ARG A 67 16.51 4.64 10.03
N TRP A 68 16.31 3.32 10.15
CA TRP A 68 16.26 2.65 11.44
C TRP A 68 17.61 2.72 12.19
N LEU A 69 18.73 2.49 11.50
CA LEU A 69 20.08 2.62 12.08
C LEU A 69 20.42 4.04 12.54
N ARG A 70 19.83 5.05 11.88
CA ARG A 70 19.97 6.46 12.26
C ARG A 70 18.94 6.90 13.32
N TRP A 71 18.11 5.96 13.80
CA TRP A 71 17.04 6.17 14.77
C TRP A 71 16.03 7.22 14.31
N GLU A 72 15.77 7.30 13.01
CA GLU A 72 14.83 8.26 12.41
C GLU A 72 13.45 7.63 12.17
N ASN A 73 13.01 6.77 13.09
CA ASN A 73 11.66 6.23 13.04
C ASN A 73 10.64 7.37 13.15
N ARG A 74 9.57 7.25 12.37
CA ARG A 74 8.58 8.33 12.16
C ARG A 74 7.41 8.20 13.12
N SER A 75 7.20 6.99 13.62
CA SER A 75 6.01 6.61 14.36
C SER A 75 6.32 5.48 15.36
N TRP A 76 5.34 5.20 16.21
CA TRP A 76 5.29 4.02 17.08
C TRP A 76 4.88 2.72 16.37
N ASP A 77 4.39 2.79 15.12
CA ASP A 77 3.79 1.65 14.40
C ASP A 77 4.76 0.47 14.24
N LEU A 78 6.04 0.76 14.01
CA LEU A 78 7.05 -0.30 13.91
C LEU A 78 7.12 -1.13 15.20
N GLY A 79 6.97 -0.49 16.37
CA GLY A 79 6.92 -1.19 17.64
C GLY A 79 5.64 -2.02 17.80
N ILE A 80 4.48 -1.46 17.43
CA ILE A 80 3.18 -2.15 17.49
C ILE A 80 3.23 -3.44 16.68
N PHE A 81 3.61 -3.34 15.41
CA PHE A 81 3.67 -4.53 14.54
C PHE A 81 4.75 -5.52 14.96
N GLU A 82 5.84 -5.05 15.55
CA GLU A 82 6.89 -5.94 16.04
C GLU A 82 6.42 -6.79 17.22
N GLN A 83 5.69 -6.21 18.18
CA GLN A 83 5.05 -6.94 19.28
C GLN A 83 4.06 -7.99 18.74
N VAL A 84 3.22 -7.59 17.78
CA VAL A 84 2.23 -8.47 17.15
C VAL A 84 2.87 -9.65 16.42
N VAL A 85 3.88 -9.40 15.58
CA VAL A 85 4.56 -10.44 14.82
C VAL A 85 5.35 -11.37 15.75
N ARG A 86 5.91 -10.85 16.85
CA ARG A 86 6.54 -11.66 17.90
C ARG A 86 5.54 -12.61 18.55
N SER A 87 4.35 -12.15 18.91
CA SER A 87 3.30 -13.02 19.45
C SER A 87 2.93 -14.13 18.46
N TYR A 88 2.71 -13.80 17.18
CA TYR A 88 2.50 -14.82 16.14
C TYR A 88 3.66 -15.80 16.01
N ALA A 89 4.90 -15.31 16.12
CA ALA A 89 6.09 -16.16 16.10
C ALA A 89 6.13 -17.13 17.29
N ARG A 90 5.47 -16.83 18.40
CA ARG A 90 5.33 -17.74 19.55
C ARG A 90 4.04 -18.56 19.55
N LEU A 91 3.18 -18.37 18.55
CA LEU A 91 1.82 -18.95 18.48
C LEU A 91 0.93 -18.48 19.64
N GLU A 92 1.16 -17.25 20.11
CA GLU A 92 0.40 -16.59 21.16
C GLU A 92 -0.65 -15.65 20.54
N THR A 93 -1.59 -15.17 21.35
CA THR A 93 -2.53 -14.12 20.96
C THR A 93 -1.76 -12.88 20.48
N PRO A 94 -2.10 -12.30 19.32
CA PRO A 94 -1.40 -11.14 18.77
C PRO A 94 -1.75 -9.89 19.57
N VAL A 95 -0.89 -9.54 20.54
CA VAL A 95 -1.07 -8.40 21.43
C VAL A 95 -0.07 -7.28 21.14
N SER A 96 -0.43 -6.06 21.51
CA SER A 96 0.43 -4.88 21.42
C SER A 96 0.32 -4.06 22.70
N ASP A 97 1.25 -4.23 23.64
CA ASP A 97 1.35 -3.45 24.88
C ASP A 97 1.44 -1.92 24.63
N LEU A 98 1.90 -1.51 23.44
CA LEU A 98 1.92 -0.10 23.02
C LEU A 98 0.52 0.51 22.84
N LYS A 99 -0.51 -0.31 22.62
CA LYS A 99 -1.92 0.11 22.51
C LYS A 99 -2.66 0.04 23.84
N GLY A 100 -2.00 -0.52 24.86
CA GLY A 100 -2.58 -0.85 26.15
C GLY A 100 -2.07 -2.24 26.57
N PRO A 101 -1.89 -2.50 27.87
CA PRO A 101 -1.39 -3.80 28.35
C PRO A 101 -2.22 -4.95 27.78
N ASP A 102 -1.55 -5.92 27.16
CA ASP A 102 -2.14 -7.13 26.59
C ASP A 102 -3.25 -6.88 25.53
N PHE A 103 -3.26 -5.70 24.90
CA PHE A 103 -4.29 -5.31 23.94
C PHE A 103 -4.28 -6.20 22.68
N PRO A 104 -5.38 -6.91 22.34
CA PRO A 104 -5.46 -7.72 21.12
C PRO A 104 -5.54 -6.84 19.85
N ILE A 105 -4.50 -6.87 19.00
CA ILE A 105 -4.40 -5.92 17.89
C ILE A 105 -5.52 -6.09 16.84
N LEU A 106 -6.11 -7.27 16.75
CA LEU A 106 -7.24 -7.53 15.84
C LEU A 106 -8.50 -6.74 16.21
N GLY A 107 -8.56 -6.21 17.45
CA GLY A 107 -9.59 -5.27 17.91
C GLY A 107 -9.32 -3.81 17.54
N ASP A 108 -8.17 -3.51 16.93
CA ASP A 108 -7.84 -2.19 16.38
C ASP A 108 -7.91 -2.22 14.85
N HIS A 109 -7.05 -3.03 14.24
CA HIS A 109 -7.02 -3.28 12.80
C HIS A 109 -7.07 -4.77 12.50
N PHE A 110 -7.98 -5.17 11.63
CA PHE A 110 -8.10 -6.57 11.25
C PHE A 110 -7.07 -6.90 10.16
N SER A 111 -5.87 -7.26 10.60
CA SER A 111 -4.70 -7.50 9.75
C SER A 111 -4.00 -8.86 9.98
N PRO A 112 -4.74 -10.00 10.00
CA PRO A 112 -4.15 -11.31 10.27
C PRO A 112 -3.08 -11.75 9.26
N VAL A 113 -3.00 -11.12 8.07
CA VAL A 113 -1.93 -11.39 7.10
C VAL A 113 -0.52 -11.20 7.68
N THR A 114 -0.36 -10.34 8.68
CA THR A 114 0.93 -10.05 9.32
C THR A 114 1.57 -11.30 9.96
N ALA A 115 0.76 -12.31 10.30
CA ALA A 115 1.24 -13.61 10.75
C ALA A 115 2.18 -14.31 9.74
N LEU A 116 2.10 -13.98 8.44
CA LEU A 116 3.00 -14.53 7.42
C LEU A 116 4.46 -14.10 7.60
N ILE A 117 4.74 -13.06 8.40
CA ILE A 117 6.11 -12.62 8.73
C ILE A 117 6.71 -13.50 9.84
N ALA A 118 5.88 -14.13 10.67
CA ALA A 118 6.31 -14.85 11.87
C ALA A 118 7.43 -15.90 11.63
N PRO A 119 7.42 -16.72 10.55
CA PRO A 119 8.51 -17.65 10.29
C PRO A 119 9.86 -16.97 10.06
N PHE A 120 9.88 -15.81 9.40
CA PHE A 120 11.09 -15.03 9.17
C PHE A 120 11.56 -14.34 10.45
N TYR A 121 10.61 -13.85 11.25
CA TYR A 121 10.89 -13.27 12.56
C TYR A 121 11.52 -14.29 13.53
N ARG A 122 11.14 -15.57 13.46
CA ARG A 122 11.81 -16.64 14.24
C ARG A 122 13.29 -16.80 13.87
N LEU A 123 13.64 -16.60 12.61
CA LEU A 123 15.03 -16.72 12.12
C LEU A 123 15.84 -15.45 12.40
N PHE A 124 15.19 -14.29 12.31
CA PHE A 124 15.78 -12.97 12.48
C PHE A 124 14.85 -12.14 13.39
N PRO A 125 14.92 -12.29 14.71
CA PRO A 125 14.04 -11.56 15.61
C PRO A 125 14.40 -10.07 15.63
N GLY A 126 13.40 -9.21 15.43
CA GLY A 126 13.51 -7.78 15.62
C GLY A 126 12.82 -6.93 14.55
N PRO A 127 12.74 -5.60 14.76
CA PRO A 127 12.02 -4.66 13.89
C PRO A 127 12.53 -4.63 12.45
N VAL A 128 13.84 -4.81 12.25
CA VAL A 128 14.47 -4.80 10.92
C VAL A 128 13.87 -5.86 10.00
N THR A 129 13.46 -7.01 10.53
CA THR A 129 12.83 -8.08 9.74
C THR A 129 11.51 -7.63 9.11
N LEU A 130 10.72 -6.84 9.84
CA LEU A 130 9.48 -6.26 9.32
C LEU A 130 9.78 -5.25 8.21
N LEU A 131 10.77 -4.37 8.41
CA LEU A 131 11.19 -3.39 7.40
C LEU A 131 11.68 -4.07 6.10
N VAL A 132 12.48 -5.12 6.22
CA VAL A 132 12.96 -5.91 5.07
C VAL A 132 11.81 -6.66 4.39
N ALA A 133 10.86 -7.21 5.16
CA ALA A 133 9.67 -7.85 4.59
C ALA A 133 8.81 -6.85 3.80
N GLN A 134 8.57 -5.64 4.32
CA GLN A 134 7.88 -4.56 3.61
C GLN A 134 8.62 -4.16 2.33
N ALA A 135 9.94 -3.98 2.39
CA ALA A 135 10.76 -3.70 1.22
C ALA A 135 10.62 -4.79 0.13
N ALA A 136 10.61 -6.07 0.53
CA ALA A 136 10.43 -7.20 -0.39
C ALA A 136 9.04 -7.22 -1.04
N LEU A 137 7.98 -6.95 -0.27
CA LEU A 137 6.60 -6.94 -0.77
C LEU A 137 6.35 -5.80 -1.76
N PHE A 138 6.83 -4.58 -1.47
CA PHE A 138 6.75 -3.47 -2.40
C PHE A 138 7.58 -3.72 -3.66
N ALA A 139 8.79 -4.26 -3.52
CA ALA A 139 9.63 -4.64 -4.66
C ALA A 139 8.97 -5.72 -5.52
N LEU A 140 8.29 -6.70 -4.91
CA LEU A 140 7.58 -7.76 -5.62
C LEU A 140 6.49 -7.20 -6.54
N ALA A 141 5.81 -6.13 -6.16
CA ALA A 141 4.78 -5.48 -6.97
C ALA A 141 5.33 -4.84 -8.26
N VAL A 142 6.64 -4.56 -8.34
CA VAL A 142 7.31 -4.10 -9.57
C VAL A 142 7.21 -5.17 -10.66
N VAL A 143 7.19 -6.45 -10.31
CA VAL A 143 7.12 -7.58 -11.25
C VAL A 143 5.84 -7.53 -12.10
N PRO A 144 4.62 -7.61 -11.54
CA PRO A 144 3.40 -7.58 -12.32
C PRO A 144 3.21 -6.25 -13.08
N VAL A 145 3.62 -5.12 -12.51
CA VAL A 145 3.53 -3.81 -13.19
C VAL A 145 4.39 -3.79 -14.45
N THR A 146 5.67 -4.11 -14.33
CA THR A 146 6.63 -4.17 -15.45
C THR A 146 6.19 -5.18 -16.49
N ARG A 147 5.75 -6.36 -16.04
CA ARG A 147 5.37 -7.48 -16.91
C ARG A 147 4.07 -7.21 -17.67
N ALA A 148 3.07 -6.58 -17.04
CA ALA A 148 1.84 -6.14 -17.69
C ALA A 148 2.10 -5.02 -18.69
N ALA A 149 2.86 -3.99 -18.30
CA ALA A 149 3.22 -2.88 -19.17
C ALA A 149 4.04 -3.35 -20.39
N ALA A 150 5.01 -4.24 -20.18
CA ALA A 150 5.81 -4.81 -21.28
C ALA A 150 4.95 -5.63 -22.24
N HIS A 151 3.95 -6.35 -21.72
CA HIS A 151 3.02 -7.11 -22.53
C HIS A 151 2.16 -6.21 -23.43
N LEU A 152 1.67 -5.08 -22.89
CA LEU A 152 0.79 -4.17 -23.62
C LEU A 152 1.55 -3.22 -24.56
N LEU A 153 2.73 -2.75 -24.16
CA LEU A 153 3.40 -1.59 -24.75
C LEU A 153 4.77 -1.88 -25.36
N GLY A 154 5.30 -3.10 -25.16
CA GLY A 154 6.65 -3.50 -25.55
C GLY A 154 7.67 -3.37 -24.40
N ARG A 155 8.80 -4.07 -24.52
CA ARG A 155 9.81 -4.24 -23.44
C ARG A 155 10.34 -2.91 -22.88
N ALA A 156 10.70 -1.97 -23.74
CA ALA A 156 11.26 -0.68 -23.30
C ALA A 156 10.24 0.16 -22.51
N ALA A 157 9.01 0.30 -23.03
CA ALA A 157 7.94 0.99 -22.31
C ALA A 157 7.54 0.27 -21.02
N GLY A 158 7.60 -1.06 -21.01
CA GLY A 158 7.38 -1.87 -19.81
C GLY A 158 8.42 -1.61 -18.72
N ALA A 159 9.71 -1.61 -19.08
CA ALA A 159 10.80 -1.26 -18.16
C ALA A 159 10.68 0.18 -17.65
N ALA A 160 10.31 1.12 -18.53
CA ALA A 160 10.10 2.52 -18.15
C ALA A 160 8.96 2.68 -17.13
N LEU A 161 7.79 2.08 -17.37
CA LEU A 161 6.67 2.13 -16.42
C LEU A 161 6.94 1.35 -15.13
N GLY A 162 7.64 0.21 -15.22
CA GLY A 162 8.09 -0.55 -14.05
C GLY A 162 9.01 0.26 -13.16
N THR A 163 9.97 0.96 -13.76
CA THR A 163 10.91 1.83 -13.05
C THR A 163 10.22 3.07 -12.50
N ALA A 164 9.32 3.69 -13.27
CA ALA A 164 8.51 4.81 -12.81
C ALA A 164 7.62 4.44 -11.61
N TYR A 165 7.03 3.24 -11.61
CA TYR A 165 6.28 2.71 -10.48
C TYR A 165 7.18 2.48 -9.26
N GLY A 166 8.34 1.84 -9.45
CA GLY A 166 9.28 1.61 -8.35
C GLY A 166 9.82 2.92 -7.74
N LEU A 167 9.96 3.96 -8.54
CA LEU A 167 10.31 5.32 -8.08
C LEU A 167 9.09 6.19 -7.72
N SER A 168 7.88 5.64 -7.72
CA SER A 168 6.69 6.44 -7.43
C SER A 168 6.73 6.99 -6.01
N TRP A 169 6.30 8.24 -5.85
CA TRP A 169 6.36 8.93 -4.55
C TRP A 169 5.58 8.17 -3.46
N GLY A 170 4.43 7.58 -3.80
CA GLY A 170 3.61 6.85 -2.82
C GLY A 170 4.31 5.61 -2.27
N VAL A 171 5.08 4.90 -3.10
CA VAL A 171 5.89 3.76 -2.64
C VAL A 171 7.09 4.25 -1.84
N GLN A 172 7.81 5.28 -2.31
CA GLN A 172 8.96 5.82 -1.59
C GLN A 172 8.58 6.36 -0.20
N ARG A 173 7.45 7.07 -0.07
CA ARG A 173 6.94 7.57 1.22
C ARG A 173 6.57 6.44 2.16
N ALA A 174 5.92 5.38 1.67
CA ALA A 174 5.60 4.22 2.50
C ALA A 174 6.86 3.45 2.95
N VAL A 175 7.88 3.36 2.10
CA VAL A 175 9.19 2.77 2.44
C VAL A 175 9.94 3.62 3.48
N ASP A 176 9.90 4.95 3.35
CA ASP A 176 10.46 5.91 4.32
C ASP A 176 9.64 6.04 5.60
N PHE A 177 8.48 5.38 5.65
CA PHE A 177 7.68 5.22 6.84
C PHE A 177 7.91 3.86 7.51
N ASP A 178 7.31 3.67 8.68
CA ASP A 178 7.39 2.44 9.46
C ASP A 178 6.57 1.29 8.84
N PHE A 179 6.76 0.06 9.32
CA PHE A 179 6.09 -1.11 8.75
C PHE A 179 4.57 -1.01 8.85
N HIS A 180 3.85 -1.31 7.76
CA HIS A 180 2.40 -1.40 7.72
C HIS A 180 1.94 -2.63 6.94
N GLU A 181 0.87 -3.26 7.39
CA GLU A 181 0.18 -4.40 6.79
C GLU A 181 -0.20 -4.17 5.32
N ILE A 182 -0.46 -2.91 4.93
CA ILE A 182 -0.73 -2.53 3.53
C ILE A 182 0.40 -2.91 2.56
N ALA A 183 1.61 -3.21 3.06
CA ALA A 183 2.69 -3.78 2.28
C ALA A 183 2.27 -5.06 1.55
N PHE A 184 1.41 -5.89 2.16
CA PHE A 184 0.84 -7.07 1.52
C PHE A 184 -0.18 -6.74 0.44
N ALA A 185 -0.94 -5.64 0.59
CA ALA A 185 -1.96 -5.25 -0.37
C ALA A 185 -1.38 -4.85 -1.73
N VAL A 186 -0.24 -4.15 -1.72
CA VAL A 186 0.39 -3.60 -2.93
C VAL A 186 0.69 -4.68 -3.98
N PRO A 187 1.41 -5.78 -3.69
CA PRO A 187 1.61 -6.85 -4.67
C PRO A 187 0.33 -7.60 -5.02
N LEU A 188 -0.58 -7.83 -4.08
CA LEU A 188 -1.88 -8.49 -4.35
C LEU A 188 -2.71 -7.72 -5.38
N ILE A 189 -2.86 -6.40 -5.19
CA ILE A 189 -3.52 -5.50 -6.13
C ILE A 189 -2.82 -5.54 -7.49
N ALA A 190 -1.49 -5.46 -7.51
CA ALA A 190 -0.73 -5.44 -8.75
C ALA A 190 -0.89 -6.74 -9.56
N PHE A 191 -0.82 -7.92 -8.91
CA PHE A 191 -1.07 -9.21 -9.56
C PHE A 191 -2.53 -9.37 -10.00
N ALA A 192 -3.49 -8.93 -9.18
CA ALA A 192 -4.90 -8.97 -9.53
C ALA A 192 -5.17 -8.15 -10.81
N LEU A 193 -4.69 -6.91 -10.86
CA LEU A 193 -4.88 -6.03 -12.01
C LEU A 193 -4.10 -6.47 -13.25
N GLU A 194 -2.89 -7.04 -13.10
CA GLU A 194 -2.22 -7.70 -14.22
C GLU A 194 -3.07 -8.86 -14.78
N ALA A 195 -3.68 -9.66 -13.90
CA ALA A 195 -4.57 -10.74 -14.33
C ALA A 195 -5.83 -10.20 -15.03
N VAL A 196 -6.40 -9.07 -14.58
CA VAL A 196 -7.47 -8.35 -15.30
C VAL A 196 -7.03 -7.96 -16.71
N LEU A 197 -5.83 -7.37 -16.85
CA LEU A 197 -5.29 -6.95 -18.14
C LEU A 197 -5.00 -8.12 -19.09
N ARG A 198 -4.74 -9.31 -18.54
CA ARG A 198 -4.52 -10.54 -19.29
C ARG A 198 -5.79 -11.37 -19.49
N GLU A 199 -6.95 -10.82 -19.11
CA GLU A 199 -8.24 -11.52 -19.15
C GLU A 199 -8.25 -12.86 -18.38
N ARG A 200 -7.42 -12.98 -17.35
CA ARG A 200 -7.36 -14.14 -16.45
C ARG A 200 -8.26 -13.93 -15.26
N TRP A 201 -9.56 -13.87 -15.51
CA TRP A 201 -10.59 -13.44 -14.55
C TRP A 201 -10.53 -14.18 -13.21
N ARG A 202 -10.40 -15.51 -13.23
CA ARG A 202 -10.28 -16.32 -11.99
C ARG A 202 -9.04 -15.94 -11.19
N ALA A 203 -7.89 -15.81 -11.85
CA ALA A 203 -6.65 -15.41 -11.18
C ALA A 203 -6.77 -13.99 -10.60
N ALA A 204 -7.43 -13.06 -11.30
CA ALA A 204 -7.67 -11.72 -10.78
C ALA A 204 -8.46 -11.75 -9.47
N LEU A 205 -9.54 -12.55 -9.42
CA LEU A 205 -10.34 -12.71 -8.20
C LEU A 205 -9.55 -13.41 -7.09
N CYS A 206 -8.79 -14.47 -7.40
CA CYS A 206 -7.96 -15.17 -6.41
C CYS A 206 -6.85 -14.28 -5.80
N TRP A 207 -6.31 -13.32 -6.56
CA TRP A 207 -5.36 -12.34 -6.04
C TRP A 207 -6.03 -11.21 -5.26
N ALA A 208 -7.29 -10.87 -5.58
CA ALA A 208 -8.04 -9.81 -4.91
C ALA A 208 -8.63 -10.24 -3.56
N VAL A 209 -9.22 -11.44 -3.47
CA VAL A 209 -9.90 -11.92 -2.25
C VAL A 209 -9.02 -11.87 -0.98
N PRO A 210 -7.72 -12.22 -1.01
CA PRO A 210 -6.86 -12.14 0.17
C PRO A 210 -6.72 -10.74 0.78
N LEU A 211 -7.10 -9.67 0.08
CA LEU A 211 -7.13 -8.31 0.63
C LEU A 211 -8.02 -8.19 1.86
N LEU A 212 -9.05 -9.04 2.00
CA LEU A 212 -9.90 -9.13 3.20
C LEU A 212 -9.13 -9.44 4.49
N PHE A 213 -7.95 -10.05 4.38
CA PHE A 213 -7.10 -10.42 5.52
C PHE A 213 -5.95 -9.43 5.72
N VAL A 214 -5.82 -8.44 4.84
CA VAL A 214 -4.75 -7.45 4.92
C VAL A 214 -5.14 -6.31 5.83
N LYS A 215 -6.28 -5.67 5.55
CA LYS A 215 -6.83 -4.58 6.34
C LYS A 215 -8.33 -4.52 6.11
N GLU A 216 -9.09 -4.10 7.12
CA GLU A 216 -10.54 -4.11 7.13
C GLU A 216 -11.19 -3.36 5.95
N ASP A 217 -10.62 -2.25 5.49
CA ASP A 217 -11.14 -1.44 4.38
C ASP A 217 -10.84 -2.04 2.99
N LEU A 218 -9.82 -2.90 2.88
CA LEU A 218 -9.35 -3.41 1.60
C LEU A 218 -10.29 -4.46 0.98
N GLY A 219 -11.27 -4.96 1.75
CA GLY A 219 -12.40 -5.72 1.20
C GLY A 219 -13.17 -4.94 0.13
N LEU A 220 -13.32 -3.63 0.30
CA LEU A 220 -13.97 -2.78 -0.71
C LEU A 220 -13.12 -2.63 -1.98
N THR A 221 -11.79 -2.59 -1.83
CA THR A 221 -10.86 -2.61 -2.97
C THR A 221 -10.95 -3.93 -3.75
N ALA A 222 -11.03 -5.06 -3.06
CA ALA A 222 -11.27 -6.36 -3.69
C ALA A 222 -12.61 -6.40 -4.44
N ALA A 223 -13.67 -5.85 -3.84
CA ALA A 223 -14.98 -5.72 -4.47
C ALA A 223 -14.93 -4.85 -5.73
N ALA A 224 -14.20 -3.73 -5.70
CA ALA A 224 -14.02 -2.86 -6.85
C ALA A 224 -13.26 -3.56 -8.00
N ILE A 225 -12.22 -4.35 -7.70
CA ILE A 225 -11.52 -5.17 -8.71
C ILE A 225 -12.47 -6.21 -9.30
N ALA A 226 -13.26 -6.90 -8.47
CA ALA A 226 -14.24 -7.87 -8.91
C ALA A 226 -15.34 -7.22 -9.78
N PHE A 227 -15.79 -6.01 -9.44
CA PHE A 227 -16.71 -5.24 -10.25
C PHE A 227 -16.12 -4.89 -11.63
N VAL A 228 -14.85 -4.50 -11.71
CA VAL A 228 -14.16 -4.27 -12.99
C VAL A 228 -14.13 -5.55 -13.83
N VAL A 229 -13.89 -6.71 -13.22
CA VAL A 229 -13.97 -8.02 -13.91
C VAL A 229 -15.39 -8.26 -14.44
N ALA A 230 -16.43 -8.00 -13.64
CA ALA A 230 -17.81 -8.15 -14.04
C ALA A 230 -18.16 -7.28 -15.26
N VAL A 231 -17.82 -5.99 -15.23
CA VAL A 231 -18.05 -5.05 -16.34
C VAL A 231 -17.34 -5.53 -17.62
N ARG A 232 -16.09 -5.98 -17.52
CA ARG A 232 -15.33 -6.46 -18.68
C ARG A 232 -15.83 -7.79 -19.25
N THR A 233 -16.55 -8.58 -18.46
CA THR A 233 -17.03 -9.91 -18.87
C THR A 233 -18.52 -9.97 -19.13
N TRP A 234 -19.27 -8.92 -18.81
CA TRP A 234 -20.74 -8.87 -18.85
C TRP A 234 -21.34 -9.39 -20.17
N HIS A 235 -20.87 -8.85 -21.30
CA HIS A 235 -21.40 -9.23 -22.62
C HIS A 235 -20.78 -10.51 -23.18
N SER A 236 -19.52 -10.80 -22.89
CA SER A 236 -18.79 -11.90 -23.53
C SER A 236 -18.82 -13.21 -22.75
N ARG A 237 -18.97 -13.16 -21.43
CA ARG A 237 -18.87 -14.31 -20.51
C ARG A 237 -19.80 -14.11 -19.30
N PRO A 238 -21.14 -14.20 -19.45
CA PRO A 238 -22.10 -13.87 -18.40
C PRO A 238 -21.88 -14.67 -17.09
N ARG A 239 -21.52 -15.96 -17.18
CA ARG A 239 -21.19 -16.77 -15.99
C ARG A 239 -19.98 -16.23 -15.21
N ALA A 240 -18.97 -15.71 -15.92
CA ALA A 240 -17.80 -15.10 -15.27
C ALA A 240 -18.18 -13.75 -14.64
N ALA A 241 -19.07 -12.99 -15.28
CA ALA A 241 -19.58 -11.74 -14.73
C ALA A 241 -20.40 -11.98 -13.46
N THR A 242 -21.31 -12.96 -13.45
CA THR A 242 -22.05 -13.36 -12.24
C THR A 242 -21.09 -13.78 -11.13
N GLY A 243 -20.12 -14.65 -11.41
CA GLY A 243 -19.13 -15.06 -10.40
C GLY A 243 -18.31 -13.91 -9.84
N ALA A 244 -17.98 -12.91 -10.67
CA ALA A 244 -17.29 -11.70 -10.23
C ALA A 244 -18.19 -10.80 -9.37
N LEU A 245 -19.47 -10.63 -9.71
CA LEU A 245 -20.42 -9.90 -8.87
C LEU A 245 -20.68 -10.60 -7.53
N THR A 246 -20.81 -11.93 -7.52
CA THR A 246 -20.89 -12.71 -6.27
C THR A 246 -19.64 -12.50 -5.43
N THR A 247 -18.45 -12.53 -6.05
CA THR A 247 -17.19 -12.24 -5.33
C THR A 247 -17.19 -10.82 -4.75
N ALA A 248 -17.66 -9.83 -5.51
CA ALA A 248 -17.76 -8.45 -5.04
C ALA A 248 -18.69 -8.34 -3.82
N ALA A 249 -19.87 -8.96 -3.89
CA ALA A 249 -20.82 -8.99 -2.78
C ALA A 249 -20.24 -9.67 -1.54
N LEU A 250 -19.52 -10.79 -1.70
CA LEU A 250 -18.84 -11.48 -0.61
C LEU A 250 -17.72 -10.63 0.01
N CYS A 251 -16.98 -9.85 -0.79
CA CYS A 251 -15.94 -8.96 -0.27
C CYS A 251 -16.55 -7.78 0.51
N VAL A 252 -17.65 -7.22 0.04
CA VAL A 252 -18.41 -6.19 0.79
C VAL A 252 -18.97 -6.78 2.09
N ALA A 253 -19.57 -7.97 2.05
CA ALA A 253 -20.07 -8.65 3.22
C ALA A 253 -18.95 -9.01 4.22
N GLY A 254 -17.78 -9.42 3.72
CA GLY A 254 -16.60 -9.68 4.55
C GLY A 254 -16.06 -8.42 5.23
N CYS A 255 -16.01 -7.29 4.51
CA CYS A 255 -15.68 -5.99 5.09
C CYS A 255 -16.69 -5.60 6.19
N ALA A 256 -17.99 -5.74 5.93
CA ALA A 256 -19.03 -5.44 6.91
C ALA A 256 -18.96 -6.35 8.14
N LEU A 257 -18.74 -7.66 7.94
CA LEU A 257 -18.54 -8.63 9.02
C LEU A 257 -17.32 -8.26 9.87
N THR A 258 -16.23 -7.82 9.22
CA THR A 258 -15.00 -7.42 9.92
C THR A 258 -15.25 -6.22 10.82
N LEU A 259 -15.87 -5.17 10.27
CA LEU A 259 -16.14 -3.92 11.00
C LEU A 259 -17.22 -4.06 12.07
N ALA A 260 -18.26 -4.85 11.82
CA ALA A 260 -19.42 -4.94 12.71
C ALA A 260 -19.34 -6.09 13.73
N VAL A 261 -18.48 -7.08 13.50
CA VAL A 261 -18.42 -8.28 14.35
C VAL A 261 -17.00 -8.59 14.78
N LEU A 262 -16.05 -8.77 13.83
CA LEU A 262 -14.72 -9.26 14.18
C LEU A 262 -13.95 -8.26 15.02
N ILE A 263 -13.83 -7.01 14.60
CA ILE A 263 -13.11 -5.98 15.36
C ILE A 263 -13.80 -5.73 16.73
N PRO A 264 -15.12 -5.47 16.80
CA PRO A 264 -15.83 -5.34 18.08
C PRO A 264 -15.64 -6.53 19.04
N ALA A 265 -15.55 -7.76 18.54
CA ALA A 265 -15.36 -8.94 19.38
C ALA A 265 -13.97 -8.99 20.05
N PHE A 266 -12.97 -8.28 19.52
CA PHE A 266 -11.62 -8.18 20.09
C PHE A 266 -11.34 -6.85 20.78
N ASN A 267 -12.17 -5.82 20.55
CA ASN A 267 -12.03 -4.50 21.16
C ASN A 267 -12.70 -4.47 22.54
N ALA A 268 -11.99 -3.98 23.57
CA ALA A 268 -12.52 -3.91 24.94
C ALA A 268 -13.75 -2.99 25.08
N GLY A 269 -13.87 -1.97 24.22
CA GLY A 269 -15.02 -1.07 24.16
C GLY A 269 -16.21 -1.62 23.34
N GLY A 270 -16.03 -2.74 22.63
CA GLY A 270 -17.09 -3.36 21.82
C GLY A 270 -17.48 -2.56 20.57
N GLU A 271 -16.69 -1.55 20.18
CA GLU A 271 -16.93 -0.70 19.01
C GLU A 271 -15.68 -0.64 18.10
N TYR A 272 -15.85 -0.11 16.89
CA TYR A 272 -14.74 0.19 16.00
C TYR A 272 -14.33 1.65 16.17
N ASP A 273 -13.20 1.87 16.84
CA ASP A 273 -12.75 3.19 17.31
C ASP A 273 -12.65 4.24 16.20
N TYR A 274 -12.39 3.83 14.95
CA TYR A 274 -12.22 4.74 13.82
C TYR A 274 -13.55 5.29 13.25
N TRP A 275 -14.72 4.81 13.71
CA TRP A 275 -15.99 5.46 13.37
C TRP A 275 -16.06 6.91 13.84
N THR A 276 -15.44 7.21 14.98
CA THR A 276 -15.36 8.57 15.55
C THR A 276 -14.68 9.54 14.56
N LYS A 277 -13.61 9.10 13.88
CA LYS A 277 -12.88 9.86 12.85
C LYS A 277 -13.66 10.14 11.56
N LEU A 278 -14.84 9.52 11.39
CA LEU A 278 -15.77 9.80 10.30
C LEU A 278 -16.90 10.75 10.71
N GLY A 279 -17.12 10.99 12.02
CA GLY A 279 -18.31 11.67 12.54
C GLY A 279 -18.09 12.85 13.49
N GLU A 280 -16.87 13.11 13.98
CA GLU A 280 -16.61 14.10 15.03
C GLU A 280 -16.79 15.59 14.63
N GLY A 281 -16.89 15.92 13.35
CA GLY A 281 -16.88 17.30 12.87
C GLY A 281 -18.24 17.98 12.76
N GLY A 282 -19.32 17.40 13.31
CA GLY A 282 -20.65 18.04 13.43
C GLY A 282 -21.39 18.41 12.14
N GLY A 283 -20.71 18.39 10.99
CA GLY A 283 -21.26 18.59 9.65
C GLY A 283 -21.58 17.26 8.96
N GLY A 284 -22.59 17.28 8.07
CA GLY A 284 -22.96 16.09 7.30
C GLY A 284 -21.85 15.64 6.32
N PRO A 285 -22.03 14.50 5.62
CA PRO A 285 -21.05 13.97 4.67
C PRO A 285 -20.60 14.96 3.59
N ALA A 286 -21.46 15.93 3.24
CA ALA A 286 -21.15 16.99 2.30
C ALA A 286 -20.09 17.98 2.85
N ASP A 287 -20.21 18.38 4.12
CA ASP A 287 -19.22 19.27 4.75
C ASP A 287 -17.88 18.55 4.90
N ALA A 288 -17.90 17.27 5.30
CA ALA A 288 -16.70 16.46 5.40
C ALA A 288 -15.92 16.37 4.07
N LEU A 289 -16.61 16.33 2.93
CA LEU A 289 -15.97 16.37 1.61
C LEU A 289 -15.35 17.73 1.29
N LEU A 290 -15.99 18.83 1.71
CA LEU A 290 -15.52 20.20 1.46
C LEU A 290 -14.37 20.63 2.39
N THR A 291 -14.29 20.08 3.62
CA THR A 291 -13.16 20.33 4.51
C THR A 291 -11.86 19.82 3.88
N GLY A 292 -10.79 20.62 3.92
CA GLY A 292 -9.48 20.23 3.39
C GLY A 292 -9.43 20.02 1.88
N THR A 293 -10.35 20.62 1.11
CA THR A 293 -10.44 20.44 -0.35
C THR A 293 -9.12 20.70 -1.06
N GLU A 294 -8.37 21.74 -0.65
CA GLU A 294 -7.06 22.03 -1.24
C GLU A 294 -6.08 20.86 -1.09
N GLU A 295 -5.97 20.29 0.10
CA GLU A 295 -5.10 19.15 0.38
C GLU A 295 -5.54 17.89 -0.38
N LYS A 296 -6.84 17.62 -0.40
CA LYS A 296 -7.42 16.47 -1.14
C LYS A 296 -7.17 16.58 -2.64
N LEU A 297 -7.35 17.77 -3.21
CA LEU A 297 -7.04 18.05 -4.62
C LEU A 297 -5.55 17.91 -4.89
N ARG A 298 -4.69 18.46 -4.02
CA ARG A 298 -3.24 18.31 -4.10
C ARG A 298 -2.83 16.85 -4.12
N THR A 299 -3.38 16.04 -3.21
CA THR A 299 -3.10 14.59 -3.17
C THR A 299 -3.59 13.88 -4.42
N LEU A 300 -4.79 14.19 -4.93
CA LEU A 300 -5.28 13.61 -6.17
C LEU A 300 -4.38 13.97 -7.37
N LEU A 301 -3.92 15.21 -7.45
CA LEU A 301 -2.99 15.66 -8.49
C LEU A 301 -1.63 14.98 -8.35
N TRP A 302 -1.11 14.80 -7.13
CA TRP A 302 0.10 14.01 -6.88
C TRP A 302 -0.04 12.55 -7.29
N VAL A 303 -1.21 11.93 -7.07
CA VAL A 303 -1.47 10.56 -7.50
C VAL A 303 -1.53 10.46 -9.02
N LEU A 304 -2.18 11.41 -9.70
CA LEU A 304 -2.51 11.30 -11.13
C LEU A 304 -1.50 11.96 -12.08
N VAL A 305 -0.95 13.12 -11.76
CA VAL A 305 -0.13 13.91 -12.70
C VAL A 305 1.26 13.30 -12.89
N PRO A 306 2.13 13.18 -11.88
CA PRO A 306 3.48 12.66 -12.09
C PRO A 306 3.49 11.18 -12.47
N THR A 307 2.51 10.41 -11.98
CA THR A 307 2.43 8.96 -12.22
C THR A 307 1.78 8.63 -13.56
N THR A 308 0.79 9.43 -14.01
CA THR A 308 -0.07 9.04 -15.15
C THR A 308 -0.25 10.08 -16.23
N GLY A 309 0.20 11.34 -16.03
CA GLY A 309 -0.12 12.44 -16.94
C GLY A 309 -1.63 12.59 -17.18
N LEU A 310 -2.45 12.26 -16.18
CA LEU A 310 -3.92 12.19 -16.28
C LEU A 310 -4.47 11.15 -17.26
N LEU A 311 -3.64 10.42 -18.02
CA LEU A 311 -4.14 9.49 -19.04
C LEU A 311 -4.82 8.27 -18.42
N ALA A 312 -4.44 7.87 -17.19
CA ALA A 312 -5.05 6.76 -16.47
C ALA A 312 -6.56 6.95 -16.26
N LEU A 313 -7.08 8.19 -16.27
CA LEU A 313 -8.52 8.50 -16.21
C LEU A 313 -9.33 7.83 -17.31
N ARG A 314 -8.69 7.43 -18.41
CA ARG A 314 -9.31 6.66 -19.50
C ARG A 314 -9.41 5.17 -19.21
N SER A 315 -9.10 4.73 -17.98
CA SER A 315 -9.06 3.33 -17.61
C SER A 315 -10.06 2.95 -16.53
N PRO A 316 -10.88 1.91 -16.76
CA PRO A 316 -11.79 1.41 -15.74
C PRO A 316 -11.04 0.78 -14.56
N LEU A 317 -9.73 0.51 -14.67
CA LEU A 317 -8.94 0.02 -13.54
C LEU A 317 -8.88 1.03 -12.38
N LEU A 318 -9.06 2.33 -12.64
CA LEU A 318 -9.12 3.33 -11.57
C LEU A 318 -10.32 3.17 -10.63
N ILE A 319 -11.34 2.38 -11.00
CA ILE A 319 -12.42 2.03 -10.08
C ILE A 319 -11.85 1.34 -8.82
N ALA A 320 -10.76 0.58 -8.95
CA ALA A 320 -10.09 -0.06 -7.82
C ALA A 320 -9.42 0.93 -6.84
N ALA A 321 -9.19 2.19 -7.25
CA ALA A 321 -8.66 3.24 -6.39
C ALA A 321 -9.77 3.98 -5.60
N LEU A 322 -11.03 3.87 -6.03
CA LEU A 322 -12.14 4.63 -5.46
C LEU A 322 -12.40 4.32 -3.99
N PRO A 323 -12.38 3.06 -3.52
CA PRO A 323 -12.63 2.78 -2.10
C PRO A 323 -11.64 3.47 -1.17
N THR A 324 -10.34 3.36 -1.45
CA THR A 324 -9.28 4.00 -0.67
C THR A 324 -9.38 5.53 -0.74
N LEU A 325 -9.63 6.11 -1.92
CA LEU A 325 -9.83 7.56 -2.02
C LEU A 325 -11.11 8.02 -1.30
N GLY A 326 -12.17 7.21 -1.34
CA GLY A 326 -13.46 7.49 -0.74
C GLY A 326 -13.36 7.64 0.77
N TRP A 327 -12.87 6.63 1.48
CA TRP A 327 -12.75 6.74 2.95
C TRP A 327 -11.75 7.82 3.35
N ARG A 328 -10.63 7.96 2.63
CA ARG A 328 -9.62 9.01 2.91
C ARG A 328 -10.25 10.39 2.86
N PHE A 329 -11.04 10.69 1.84
CA PHE A 329 -11.61 12.02 1.64
C PHE A 329 -12.93 12.26 2.38
N VAL A 330 -13.57 11.22 2.92
CA VAL A 330 -14.73 11.36 3.81
C VAL A 330 -14.30 11.55 5.27
N SER A 331 -13.20 10.96 5.71
CA SER A 331 -12.70 11.20 7.07
C SER A 331 -12.22 12.64 7.25
N GLN A 332 -12.32 13.14 8.49
CA GLN A 332 -11.93 14.50 8.88
C GLN A 332 -10.52 14.61 9.45
N ASP A 333 -9.77 13.51 9.49
CA ASP A 333 -8.38 13.47 9.96
C ASP A 333 -7.42 13.96 8.84
N PRO A 334 -6.70 15.09 9.02
CA PRO A 334 -5.80 15.62 8.01
C PRO A 334 -4.67 14.66 7.60
N HIS A 335 -4.29 13.72 8.48
CA HIS A 335 -3.25 12.73 8.18
C HIS A 335 -3.65 11.82 7.01
N TYR A 336 -4.95 11.56 6.83
CA TYR A 336 -5.44 10.73 5.73
C TYR A 336 -5.43 11.45 4.38
N TRP A 337 -5.42 12.77 4.37
CA TRP A 337 -5.44 13.55 3.13
C TRP A 337 -4.05 13.84 2.61
N SER A 338 -3.07 13.99 3.49
CA SER A 338 -1.72 14.41 3.13
C SER A 338 -0.93 13.37 2.30
N THR A 339 0.22 13.81 1.80
CA THR A 339 1.13 13.00 0.99
C THR A 339 2.29 12.39 1.80
N ASP A 340 2.30 12.60 3.12
CA ASP A 340 3.45 12.27 3.96
C ASP A 340 3.43 10.84 4.50
N TRP A 341 2.27 10.18 4.46
CA TRP A 341 2.04 8.85 5.03
C TRP A 341 1.91 7.75 3.96
N HIS A 342 1.79 6.51 4.43
CA HIS A 342 1.81 5.30 3.61
C HIS A 342 0.53 5.08 2.76
N TYR A 343 -0.57 5.81 3.00
CA TYR A 343 -1.89 5.57 2.39
C TYR A 343 -1.92 5.57 0.85
N SER A 344 -0.98 6.23 0.21
CA SER A 344 -0.91 6.30 -1.26
C SER A 344 -0.27 5.08 -1.90
N ALA A 345 0.42 4.22 -1.14
CA ALA A 345 1.12 3.06 -1.68
C ALA A 345 0.19 2.08 -2.40
N VAL A 346 -1.00 1.81 -1.84
CA VAL A 346 -2.00 0.92 -2.46
C VAL A 346 -2.61 1.48 -3.75
N LEU A 347 -2.56 2.81 -3.95
CA LEU A 347 -3.03 3.48 -5.16
C LEU A 347 -2.02 3.37 -6.31
N MET A 348 -0.72 3.32 -6.01
CA MET A 348 0.35 3.32 -7.01
C MET A 348 0.29 2.15 -8.01
N PRO A 349 0.07 0.87 -7.61
CA PRO A 349 -0.07 -0.21 -8.58
C PRO A 349 -1.33 -0.05 -9.44
N VAL A 350 -2.41 0.51 -8.88
CA VAL A 350 -3.66 0.80 -9.61
C VAL A 350 -3.41 1.83 -10.70
N THR A 351 -2.82 2.98 -10.35
CA THR A 351 -2.58 4.07 -11.31
C THR A 351 -1.55 3.70 -12.38
N ALA A 352 -0.49 2.96 -12.02
CA ALA A 352 0.51 2.50 -12.98
C ALA A 352 -0.08 1.52 -14.01
N LEU A 353 -0.88 0.54 -13.57
CA LEU A 353 -1.53 -0.42 -14.46
C LEU A 353 -2.68 0.22 -15.24
N ALA A 354 -3.41 1.17 -14.63
CA ALA A 354 -4.40 2.00 -15.33
C ALA A 354 -3.76 2.85 -16.44
N LEU A 355 -2.58 3.42 -16.19
CA LEU A 355 -1.79 4.13 -17.20
C LEU A 355 -1.41 3.19 -18.35
N ALA A 356 -0.86 2.01 -18.05
CA ALA A 356 -0.47 1.04 -19.10
C ALA A 356 -1.65 0.65 -20.00
N ASP A 357 -2.82 0.39 -19.40
CA ASP A 357 -4.08 0.10 -20.10
C ASP A 357 -4.54 1.29 -20.97
N ALA A 358 -4.51 2.50 -20.40
CA ALA A 358 -4.93 3.71 -21.08
C ALA A 358 -4.01 4.09 -22.25
N VAL A 359 -2.70 3.89 -22.12
CA VAL A 359 -1.73 4.06 -23.21
C VAL A 359 -2.02 3.07 -24.34
N ALA A 360 -2.22 1.79 -24.01
CA ALA A 360 -2.48 0.75 -25.00
C ALA A 360 -3.73 1.06 -25.85
N ARG A 361 -4.82 1.52 -25.21
CA ARG A 361 -6.02 1.97 -25.91
C ARG A 361 -5.79 3.24 -26.72
N SER A 362 -5.12 4.24 -26.13
CA SER A 362 -4.94 5.56 -26.74
C SER A 362 -3.98 5.55 -27.94
N ARG A 363 -3.04 4.61 -28.01
CA ARG A 363 -2.18 4.38 -29.19
C ARG A 363 -2.96 3.99 -30.45
N ARG A 364 -4.18 3.46 -30.29
CA ARG A 364 -5.09 3.11 -31.39
C ARG A 364 -6.15 4.18 -31.68
N SER A 365 -6.07 5.35 -31.01
CA SER A 365 -7.04 6.42 -31.22
C SER A 365 -6.95 7.02 -32.62
N LEU A 366 -8.11 7.41 -33.16
CA LEU A 366 -8.21 8.19 -34.39
C LEU A 366 -7.71 9.64 -34.22
N ARG A 367 -7.60 10.13 -32.98
CA ARG A 367 -7.12 11.50 -32.68
C ARG A 367 -5.58 11.51 -32.63
N PRO A 368 -4.89 12.21 -33.56
CA PRO A 368 -3.42 12.16 -33.66
C PRO A 368 -2.70 12.63 -32.39
N TRP A 369 -3.18 13.72 -31.77
CA TRP A 369 -2.58 14.27 -30.55
C TRP A 369 -2.60 13.26 -29.39
N LEU A 370 -3.68 12.50 -29.24
CA LEU A 370 -3.83 11.51 -28.17
C LEU A 370 -2.91 10.31 -28.39
N ARG A 371 -2.73 9.92 -29.66
CA ARG A 371 -1.79 8.86 -30.04
C ARG A 371 -0.34 9.27 -29.77
N THR A 372 0.04 10.48 -30.16
CA THR A 372 1.37 11.05 -29.88
C THR A 372 1.61 11.16 -28.37
N TYR A 373 0.64 11.69 -27.62
CA TYR A 373 0.71 11.78 -26.17
C TYR A 373 0.94 10.41 -25.53
N ALA A 374 0.12 9.41 -25.86
CA ALA A 374 0.26 8.04 -25.37
C ALA A 374 1.58 7.37 -25.79
N HIS A 375 2.16 7.76 -26.92
CA HIS A 375 3.44 7.21 -27.37
C HIS A 375 4.59 7.61 -26.43
N HIS A 376 4.66 8.89 -26.03
CA HIS A 376 5.73 9.44 -25.20
C HIS A 376 5.52 9.27 -23.70
N LEU A 377 4.28 9.02 -23.27
CA LEU A 377 3.93 9.02 -21.85
C LEU A 377 4.72 8.04 -20.97
N PRO A 378 5.06 6.80 -21.39
CA PRO A 378 5.93 5.93 -20.59
C PRO A 378 7.30 6.54 -20.28
N ALA A 379 7.91 7.24 -21.25
CA ALA A 379 9.19 7.91 -21.06
C ALA A 379 9.03 9.16 -20.19
N ALA A 380 7.94 9.93 -20.38
CA ALA A 380 7.64 11.10 -19.56
C ALA A 380 7.38 10.73 -18.09
N ALA A 381 6.65 9.63 -17.82
CA ALA A 381 6.42 9.13 -16.46
C ALA A 381 7.74 8.68 -15.80
N LEU A 382 8.63 8.02 -16.54
CA LEU A 382 9.97 7.68 -16.05
C LEU A 382 10.80 8.94 -15.75
N ALA A 383 10.82 9.92 -16.66
CA ALA A 383 11.54 11.17 -16.45
C ALA A 383 11.03 11.94 -15.23
N ALA A 384 9.70 12.02 -15.06
CA ALA A 384 9.08 12.62 -13.89
C ALA A 384 9.45 11.88 -12.60
N ALA A 385 9.41 10.55 -12.60
CA ALA A 385 9.77 9.75 -11.43
C ALA A 385 11.26 9.91 -11.06
N LEU A 386 12.17 9.95 -12.05
CA LEU A 386 13.59 10.22 -11.83
C LEU A 386 13.82 11.62 -11.27
N ALA A 387 13.19 12.63 -11.86
CA ALA A 387 13.30 14.02 -11.40
C ALA A 387 12.76 14.20 -9.98
N LEU A 388 11.62 13.57 -9.66
CA LEU A 388 11.08 13.61 -8.30
C LEU A 388 11.94 12.83 -7.31
N SER A 389 12.62 11.77 -7.75
CA SER A 389 13.47 10.96 -6.86
C SER A 389 14.58 11.76 -6.18
N THR A 390 15.00 12.90 -6.75
CA THR A 390 16.01 13.78 -6.17
C THR A 390 15.48 14.61 -4.98
N ALA A 391 14.17 14.66 -4.79
CA ALA A 391 13.50 15.35 -3.67
C ALA A 391 12.71 14.38 -2.77
N LEU A 392 12.78 13.07 -3.05
CA LEU A 392 12.09 12.01 -2.33
C LEU A 392 13.08 11.15 -1.55
N PRO A 393 12.62 10.22 -0.69
CA PRO A 393 13.50 9.43 0.18
C PRO A 393 14.68 8.73 -0.53
N ALA A 394 14.53 8.32 -1.79
CA ALA A 394 15.64 7.74 -2.55
C ALA A 394 16.86 8.68 -2.70
N ALA A 395 16.66 10.00 -2.67
CA ALA A 395 17.76 10.98 -2.69
C ALA A 395 18.71 10.82 -1.51
N ALA A 396 18.22 10.37 -0.35
CA ALA A 396 19.07 10.15 0.83
C ALA A 396 20.20 9.15 0.53
N LEU A 397 19.93 8.12 -0.28
CA LEU A 397 20.92 7.09 -0.62
C LEU A 397 22.13 7.62 -1.42
N THR A 398 22.06 8.84 -1.94
CA THR A 398 23.21 9.47 -2.63
C THR A 398 24.22 10.07 -1.66
N ARG A 399 23.89 10.13 -0.37
CA ARG A 399 24.67 10.83 0.65
C ARG A 399 25.37 9.84 1.59
N ALA A 400 26.68 10.03 1.80
CA ALA A 400 27.50 9.08 2.56
C ALA A 400 27.08 8.98 4.03
N GLU A 401 26.55 10.05 4.62
CA GLU A 401 26.06 10.10 5.99
C GLU A 401 24.82 9.23 6.22
N THR A 402 24.07 8.88 5.16
CA THR A 402 22.91 7.98 5.28
C THR A 402 23.31 6.59 5.74
N TYR A 403 24.54 6.16 5.46
CA TYR A 403 25.02 4.80 5.78
C TYR A 403 25.71 4.68 7.14
N ARG A 404 25.69 5.74 7.97
CA ARG A 404 26.31 5.73 9.29
C ARG A 404 25.30 6.20 10.35
N PRO A 405 25.27 5.57 11.55
CA PRO A 405 24.58 6.14 12.69
C PRO A 405 25.07 7.58 12.94
N GLY A 406 24.14 8.48 13.24
CA GLY A 406 24.48 9.85 13.62
C GLY A 406 24.77 9.97 15.12
N PRO A 407 25.29 11.12 15.58
CA PRO A 407 25.60 11.35 17.00
C PRO A 407 24.40 11.11 17.93
N VAL A 408 23.19 11.46 17.48
CA VAL A 408 21.96 11.24 18.24
C VAL A 408 21.63 9.75 18.39
N ALA A 409 21.85 8.94 17.36
CA ALA A 409 21.65 7.49 17.43
C ALA A 409 22.67 6.82 18.36
N GLU A 410 23.94 7.25 18.31
CA GLU A 410 25.00 6.75 19.19
C GLU A 410 24.76 7.12 20.66
N ALA A 411 24.34 8.37 20.94
CA ALA A 411 23.94 8.82 22.27
C ALA A 411 22.74 8.04 22.80
N GLY A 412 21.71 7.87 21.95
CA GLY A 412 20.55 7.06 22.27
C GLY A 412 20.93 5.62 22.63
N ALA A 413 21.82 4.99 21.86
CA ALA A 413 22.28 3.63 22.16
C ALA A 413 22.92 3.54 23.55
N ARG A 414 23.87 4.44 23.88
CA ARG A 414 24.50 4.49 25.20
C ARG A 414 23.49 4.69 26.34
N VAL A 415 22.53 5.60 26.15
CA VAL A 415 21.52 5.92 27.16
C VAL A 415 20.56 4.76 27.35
N LEU A 416 20.03 4.17 26.27
CA LEU A 416 19.07 3.07 26.35
C LEU A 416 19.72 1.78 26.83
N ASP A 417 21.00 1.53 26.59
CA ASP A 417 21.75 0.35 27.08
C ASP A 417 21.80 0.26 28.62
N THR A 418 21.48 1.34 29.33
CA THR A 418 21.35 1.31 30.80
C THR A 418 20.13 0.54 31.30
N ILE A 419 19.12 0.37 30.44
CA ILE A 419 17.91 -0.41 30.73
C ILE A 419 18.24 -1.91 30.59
N PRO A 420 17.94 -2.76 31.58
CA PRO A 420 18.15 -4.21 31.49
C PRO A 420 17.28 -4.88 30.41
N ASP A 421 17.79 -5.95 29.80
CA ASP A 421 16.99 -6.83 28.95
C ASP A 421 15.84 -7.45 29.76
N GLY A 422 14.67 -7.59 29.15
CA GLY A 422 13.45 -8.10 29.77
C GLY A 422 12.72 -7.09 30.65
N ALA A 423 13.25 -5.89 30.86
CA ALA A 423 12.59 -4.87 31.68
C ALA A 423 11.24 -4.41 31.09
N GLU A 424 10.35 -3.97 31.98
CA GLU A 424 9.13 -3.23 31.63
C GLU A 424 9.45 -1.75 31.47
N VAL A 425 9.17 -1.19 30.28
CA VAL A 425 9.58 0.16 29.91
C VAL A 425 8.42 0.92 29.28
N ALA A 426 8.09 2.10 29.81
CA ALA A 426 7.27 3.07 29.07
C ALA A 426 8.16 3.93 28.17
N ALA A 427 7.76 4.11 26.91
CA ALA A 427 8.54 4.87 25.95
C ALA A 427 7.69 5.73 25.01
N ASN A 428 8.29 6.82 24.50
CA ASN A 428 7.75 7.60 23.39
C ASN A 428 8.39 7.15 22.05
N VAL A 429 7.99 7.76 20.93
CA VAL A 429 8.26 7.29 19.55
C VAL A 429 9.69 6.77 19.34
N ARG A 430 10.72 7.58 19.58
CA ARG A 430 12.09 7.29 19.15
C ARG A 430 12.72 6.07 19.86
N PRO A 431 12.61 5.92 21.19
CA PRO A 431 13.10 4.72 21.89
C PRO A 431 12.33 3.42 21.59
N ILE A 432 11.02 3.48 21.28
CA ILE A 432 10.15 2.29 21.18
C ILE A 432 10.76 1.18 20.33
N SER A 433 11.03 1.45 19.06
CA SER A 433 11.48 0.41 18.11
C SER A 433 12.88 -0.13 18.41
N GLN A 434 13.66 0.54 19.25
CA GLN A 434 14.98 0.06 19.69
C GLN A 434 14.87 -0.83 20.92
N LEU A 435 13.83 -0.64 21.73
CA LEU A 435 13.59 -1.37 22.98
C LEU A 435 12.68 -2.58 22.79
N THR A 436 11.72 -2.56 21.87
CA THR A 436 10.75 -3.65 21.75
C THR A 436 11.44 -4.99 21.58
N GLN A 437 12.52 -5.08 20.79
CA GLN A 437 13.32 -6.29 20.57
C GLN A 437 13.86 -6.98 21.84
N ARG A 438 14.04 -6.24 22.95
CA ARG A 438 14.67 -6.75 24.19
C ARG A 438 13.88 -6.50 25.47
N CYS A 439 12.89 -5.59 25.45
CA CYS A 439 12.08 -5.19 26.60
C CYS A 439 10.58 -5.45 26.35
N ARG A 440 9.77 -5.43 27.42
CA ARG A 440 8.32 -5.27 27.32
C ARG A 440 8.01 -3.78 27.32
N VAL A 441 7.52 -3.26 26.20
CA VAL A 441 7.42 -1.81 25.96
C VAL A 441 5.98 -1.36 25.91
N PHE A 442 5.67 -0.32 26.68
CA PHE A 442 4.36 0.34 26.72
C PHE A 442 4.46 1.76 26.18
N TRP A 443 3.34 2.31 25.71
CA TRP A 443 3.28 3.73 25.42
C TRP A 443 3.37 4.53 26.71
N ILE A 444 4.16 5.59 26.72
CA ILE A 444 4.30 6.46 27.90
C ILE A 444 2.94 7.07 28.29
N GLY A 445 2.51 6.83 29.53
CA GLY A 445 1.18 7.21 30.03
C GLY A 445 0.02 6.36 29.49
N GLY A 446 0.28 5.35 28.64
CA GLY A 446 -0.73 4.47 28.03
C GLY A 446 -0.86 3.09 28.68
N SER A 447 -0.23 2.85 29.82
CA SER A 447 -0.18 1.55 30.49
C SER A 447 -1.32 1.31 31.50
N GLY A 448 -2.31 2.21 31.58
CA GLY A 448 -3.39 2.12 32.57
C GLY A 448 -2.85 2.14 34.01
N ASP A 449 -3.30 1.19 34.82
CA ASP A 449 -2.85 1.04 36.22
C ASP A 449 -1.44 0.43 36.35
N LEU A 450 -0.88 -0.11 35.26
CA LEU A 450 0.46 -0.67 35.27
C LEU A 450 1.50 0.46 35.28
N VAL A 451 2.32 0.49 36.32
CA VAL A 451 3.46 1.40 36.46
C VAL A 451 4.74 0.65 36.09
N PRO A 452 5.39 0.96 34.95
CA PRO A 452 6.60 0.27 34.50
C PRO A 452 7.79 0.63 35.40
N ASP A 453 8.81 -0.25 35.45
CA ASP A 453 10.01 0.01 36.26
C ASP A 453 10.93 1.08 35.65
N TRP A 454 10.83 1.26 34.32
CA TRP A 454 11.66 2.18 33.56
C TRP A 454 10.84 3.07 32.64
N VAL A 455 11.34 4.28 32.40
CA VAL A 455 10.83 5.18 31.36
C VAL A 455 11.99 5.58 30.45
N ALA A 456 11.80 5.43 29.15
CA ALA A 456 12.72 5.87 28.11
C ALA A 456 12.06 6.97 27.28
N TYR A 457 12.58 8.19 27.38
CA TYR A 457 12.00 9.35 26.73
C TYR A 457 13.01 10.03 25.83
N TYR A 458 12.57 10.48 24.66
CA TYR A 458 13.36 11.32 23.78
C TYR A 458 12.62 12.63 23.48
N ASP A 459 13.20 13.74 23.90
CA ASP A 459 12.86 15.08 23.41
C ASP A 459 14.02 16.05 23.72
N PRO A 460 14.74 16.56 22.72
CA PRO A 460 15.86 17.47 22.94
C PRO A 460 15.45 18.84 23.49
N ALA A 461 14.15 19.18 23.49
CA ALA A 461 13.66 20.45 24.03
C ALA A 461 13.50 20.45 25.55
N HIS A 462 13.57 19.29 26.21
CA HIS A 462 13.33 19.15 27.65
C HIS A 462 14.62 19.00 28.47
N SER A 463 14.55 19.38 29.75
CA SER A 463 15.58 19.09 30.75
C SER A 463 15.23 17.82 31.55
N ALA A 464 16.21 17.19 32.18
CA ALA A 464 16.00 16.04 33.06
C ALA A 464 14.93 16.30 34.15
N GLU A 465 14.95 17.47 34.77
CA GLU A 465 13.96 17.87 35.77
C GLU A 465 12.56 17.93 35.16
N SER A 466 12.40 18.59 34.01
CA SER A 466 11.10 18.69 33.35
C SER A 466 10.55 17.34 32.88
N VAL A 467 11.41 16.41 32.45
CA VAL A 467 11.00 15.06 32.08
C VAL A 467 10.61 14.26 33.32
N ALA A 468 11.36 14.37 34.42
CA ALA A 468 11.02 13.71 35.68
C ALA A 468 9.67 14.19 36.23
N ASP A 469 9.40 15.50 36.19
CA ASP A 469 8.12 16.08 36.58
C ASP A 469 6.98 15.61 35.67
N TYR A 470 7.20 15.59 34.35
CA TYR A 470 6.23 15.08 33.39
C TYR A 470 5.89 13.60 33.63
N VAL A 471 6.91 12.76 33.85
CA VAL A 471 6.72 11.34 34.14
C VAL A 471 6.00 11.14 35.49
N ALA A 472 6.30 11.95 36.50
CA ALA A 472 5.59 11.90 37.78
C ALA A 472 4.10 12.30 37.63
N GLN A 473 3.76 13.22 36.73
CA GLN A 473 2.38 13.57 36.43
C GLN A 473 1.63 12.44 35.69
N LEU A 474 2.31 11.72 34.80
CA LEU A 474 1.73 10.57 34.10
C LEU A 474 1.51 9.36 35.02
N TYR A 475 2.35 9.21 36.04
CA TYR A 475 2.29 8.11 37.01
C TYR A 475 2.17 8.65 38.44
N PRO A 476 1.02 9.26 38.81
CA PRO A 476 0.87 9.96 40.09
C PRO A 476 0.88 9.02 41.31
N GLU A 477 0.42 7.78 41.12
CA GLU A 477 0.53 6.71 42.13
C GLU A 477 1.85 5.93 42.05
N GLY A 478 2.73 6.34 41.13
CA GLY A 478 4.02 5.71 40.91
C GLY A 478 5.06 6.05 41.99
N PRO A 479 6.18 5.33 42.01
CA PRO A 479 7.31 5.62 42.88
C PRO A 479 7.98 6.95 42.49
N ARG A 480 8.92 7.43 43.32
CA ARG A 480 9.77 8.56 42.91
C ARG A 480 10.61 8.16 41.70
N TRP A 481 10.63 8.99 40.67
CA TRP A 481 11.40 8.74 39.47
C TRP A 481 12.80 9.34 39.59
N GLN A 482 13.83 8.54 39.30
CA GLN A 482 15.21 8.99 39.26
C GLN A 482 15.75 8.91 37.83
N VAL A 483 16.27 10.04 37.31
CA VAL A 483 17.00 10.05 36.04
C VAL A 483 18.33 9.32 36.24
N THR A 484 18.52 8.22 35.52
CA THR A 484 19.70 7.35 35.63
C THR A 484 20.70 7.57 34.49
N ALA A 485 20.21 8.00 33.32
CA ALA A 485 21.04 8.37 32.19
C ALA A 485 20.36 9.47 31.37
N GLN A 486 21.18 10.36 30.79
CA GLN A 486 20.74 11.36 29.84
C GLN A 486 21.85 11.71 28.85
N GLU A 487 21.50 11.87 27.58
CA GLU A 487 22.42 12.34 26.54
C GLU A 487 21.64 12.76 25.28
N ALA A 488 22.01 13.89 24.66
CA ALA A 488 21.45 14.33 23.37
C ALA A 488 19.91 14.31 23.26
N GLY A 489 19.20 14.62 24.35
CA GLY A 489 17.74 14.62 24.41
C GLY A 489 17.09 13.28 24.75
N PHE A 490 17.88 12.22 24.94
CA PHE A 490 17.42 10.98 25.56
C PHE A 490 17.49 11.06 27.07
N PHE A 491 16.49 10.49 27.73
CA PHE A 491 16.37 10.38 29.18
C PHE A 491 15.92 8.97 29.53
N VAL A 492 16.58 8.37 30.51
CA VAL A 492 16.15 7.11 31.14
C VAL A 492 15.90 7.36 32.61
N LEU A 493 14.69 7.04 33.04
CA LEU A 493 14.25 7.16 34.42
C LEU A 493 13.97 5.77 34.98
N ARG A 494 14.31 5.58 36.25
CA ARG A 494 14.00 4.37 37.00
C ARG A 494 13.07 4.70 38.16
N ALA A 495 12.10 3.83 38.39
CA ALA A 495 11.30 3.78 39.60
C ALA A 495 12.19 3.56 40.84
N ALA A 496 12.26 4.52 41.76
CA ALA A 496 13.03 4.37 42.99
C ALA A 496 12.35 3.38 43.96
N GLY A 497 13.11 2.44 44.50
CA GLY A 497 12.64 1.49 45.51
C GLY A 497 12.06 0.17 44.99
N ARG A 498 12.27 -0.16 43.70
CA ARG A 498 12.00 -1.48 43.11
C ARG A 498 13.25 -2.10 42.50
#